data_AF-A0A9X2B6Q6-F1
#
_entry.id   AF-A0A9X2B6Q6-F1
#
_cell.length_a   1.000
_cell.length_b   1.000
_cell.length_c   1.000
_cell.angle_alpha   90.00
_cell.angle_beta   90.00
_cell.angle_gamma   90.00
#
_symmetry.space_group_name_H-M   'P 1'
#
loop_
_entity.id
_entity.type
_entity.pdbx_description
1 polymer ?
#
loop_
_entity_poly.entity_id
_entity_poly.type
_entity_poly.pdbx_seq_one_letter_code
_entity_poly.pdbx_strand_id
1 'polypeptide(L)'
;MDTNQVIEETARDAYGRLLSYLAVNWRDLHAVEDAIGDAFLAALETWPKAGVPDKPEAWLITAARRRLIDRARRTRISENALPTLLAMSEDTQRLASSRADFPDERLRMMFLIQNLC
;
A
#
# COMPACT_ATOMS: atom_id res chain seq x y z
N MET A 1 16.89 32.96 5.65
CA MET A 1 15.50 32.48 5.87
C MET A 1 15.62 31.01 6.18
N ASP A 2 15.09 30.56 7.32
CA ASP A 2 15.18 29.16 7.73
C ASP A 2 14.30 28.30 6.80
N THR A 3 14.81 27.17 6.32
CA THR A 3 14.09 26.28 5.39
C THR A 3 12.78 25.79 5.99
N ASN A 4 12.74 25.55 7.31
CA ASN A 4 11.52 25.17 8.01
C ASN A 4 10.46 26.28 7.97
N GLN A 5 10.87 27.54 8.08
CA GLN A 5 9.96 28.67 8.01
C GLN A 5 9.31 28.80 6.62
N VAL A 6 10.10 28.58 5.54
CA VAL A 6 9.57 28.56 4.16
C VAL A 6 8.57 27.41 3.97
N ILE A 7 8.85 26.24 4.56
CA ILE A 7 7.94 25.09 4.51
C ILE A 7 6.64 25.40 5.24
N GLU A 8 6.71 26.01 6.42
CA GLU A 8 5.55 26.33 7.24
C GLU A 8 4.66 27.40 6.58
N GLU A 9 5.26 28.44 6.00
CA GLU A 9 4.56 29.46 5.21
C GLU A 9 3.90 28.84 3.97
N THR A 10 4.65 28.02 3.22
CA THR A 10 4.11 27.31 2.04
C THR A 10 2.98 26.36 2.43
N ALA A 11 3.10 25.67 3.57
CA ALA A 11 2.06 24.78 4.07
C ALA A 11 0.79 25.58 4.40
N ARG A 12 0.91 26.69 5.13
CA ARG A 12 -0.23 27.50 5.52
C ARG A 12 -0.96 28.10 4.32
N ASP A 13 -0.21 28.54 3.31
CA ASP A 13 -0.77 29.26 2.17
C ASP A 13 -1.26 28.33 1.05
N ALA A 14 -0.60 27.19 0.84
CA ALA A 14 -0.86 26.32 -0.31
C ALA A 14 -1.72 25.08 0.04
N TYR A 15 -1.79 24.64 1.30
CA TYR A 15 -2.45 23.38 1.67
C TYR A 15 -3.91 23.32 1.21
N GLY A 16 -4.71 24.35 1.49
CA GLY A 16 -6.11 24.39 1.07
C GLY A 16 -6.31 24.37 -0.45
N ARG A 17 -5.40 25.02 -1.20
CA ARG A 17 -5.41 25.01 -2.67
C ARG A 17 -5.02 23.64 -3.23
N LEU A 18 -3.98 23.03 -2.68
CA LEU A 18 -3.51 21.68 -3.02
C LEU A 18 -4.61 20.65 -2.78
N LEU A 19 -5.24 20.68 -1.59
CA LEU A 19 -6.33 19.79 -1.22
C LEU A 19 -7.50 19.91 -2.19
N SER A 20 -7.96 21.15 -2.44
CA SER A 20 -9.07 21.41 -3.38
C SER A 20 -8.76 20.92 -4.79
N TYR A 21 -7.56 21.19 -5.30
CA TYR A 21 -7.14 20.81 -6.64
C TYR A 21 -7.00 19.30 -6.84
N LEU A 22 -6.49 18.60 -5.83
CA LEU A 22 -6.29 17.15 -5.90
C LEU A 22 -7.58 16.38 -5.62
N ALA A 23 -8.40 16.82 -4.67
CA ALA A 23 -9.66 16.16 -4.30
C ALA A 23 -10.67 16.13 -5.46
N VAL A 24 -10.77 17.20 -6.25
CA VAL A 24 -11.64 17.25 -7.44
C VAL A 24 -11.26 16.16 -8.47
N ASN A 25 -9.98 15.85 -8.59
CA ASN A 25 -9.46 14.93 -9.61
C ASN A 25 -9.44 13.47 -9.13
N TRP A 26 -9.18 13.22 -7.84
CA TRP A 26 -8.97 11.87 -7.31
C TRP A 26 -10.19 11.29 -6.58
N ARG A 27 -11.13 12.12 -6.13
CA ARG A 27 -12.39 11.70 -5.47
C ARG A 27 -12.22 10.79 -4.23
N ASP A 28 -11.01 10.71 -3.69
CA ASP A 28 -10.67 10.05 -2.43
C ASP A 28 -9.93 11.07 -1.55
N LEU A 29 -10.67 11.70 -0.64
CA LEU A 29 -10.13 12.76 0.21
C LEU A 29 -9.01 12.26 1.11
N HIS A 30 -9.16 11.05 1.65
CA HIS A 30 -8.20 10.49 2.59
C HIS A 30 -6.86 10.19 1.90
N ALA A 31 -6.90 9.58 0.71
CA ALA A 31 -5.69 9.35 -0.08
C ALA A 31 -5.00 10.66 -0.48
N VAL A 32 -5.76 11.73 -0.72
CA VAL A 32 -5.22 13.06 -1.04
C VAL A 32 -4.54 13.68 0.17
N GLU A 33 -5.17 13.65 1.36
CA GLU A 33 -4.56 14.16 2.59
C GLU A 33 -3.24 13.46 2.92
N ASP A 34 -3.22 12.12 2.84
CA ASP A 34 -2.00 11.32 3.01
C ASP A 34 -0.91 11.75 2.02
N ALA A 35 -1.27 11.91 0.74
CA ALA A 35 -0.32 12.26 -0.30
C ALA A 35 0.25 13.67 -0.14
N ILE A 36 -0.56 14.62 0.36
CA ILE A 36 -0.09 15.97 0.69
C ILE A 36 0.87 15.91 1.89
N GLY A 37 0.54 15.15 2.93
CA GLY A 37 1.42 14.94 4.09
C GLY A 37 2.78 14.35 3.68
N ASP A 38 2.77 13.31 2.84
CA ASP A 38 3.98 12.70 2.30
C ASP A 38 4.81 13.68 1.45
N ALA A 39 4.16 14.59 0.71
CA ALA A 39 4.84 15.63 -0.06
C ALA A 39 5.55 16.64 0.84
N PHE A 40 4.93 17.06 1.94
CA PHE A 40 5.57 17.93 2.94
C PHE A 40 6.71 17.23 3.67
N LEU A 41 6.55 15.95 4.01
CA LEU A 41 7.63 15.14 4.57
C LEU A 41 8.85 15.12 3.64
N ALA A 42 8.63 14.87 2.35
CA ALA A 42 9.70 14.88 1.35
C ALA A 42 10.36 16.27 1.21
N ALA A 43 9.59 17.35 1.32
CA ALA A 43 10.13 18.71 1.32
C ALA A 43 11.04 18.96 2.53
N LEU A 44 10.61 18.56 3.73
CA LEU A 44 11.39 18.65 4.97
C LEU A 44 12.70 17.88 4.90
N GLU A 45 12.73 16.73 4.22
CA GLU A 45 13.95 15.94 4.05
C GLU A 45 14.90 16.50 2.99
N THR A 46 14.36 17.10 1.93
CA THR A 46 15.10 17.44 0.71
C THR A 46 15.54 18.89 0.67
N TRP A 47 14.64 19.83 0.98
CA TRP A 47 14.92 21.27 0.84
C TRP A 47 16.05 21.77 1.74
N PRO A 48 16.26 21.27 2.98
CA PRO A 48 17.40 21.69 3.79
C PRO A 48 18.76 21.33 3.18
N LYS A 49 18.81 20.29 2.34
CA LYS A 49 20.05 19.79 1.71
C LYS A 49 20.25 20.35 0.30
N ALA A 50 19.17 20.44 -0.48
CA ALA A 50 19.20 20.80 -1.90
C ALA A 50 18.79 22.26 -2.17
N GLY A 51 18.29 22.97 -1.15
CA GLY A 51 17.66 24.28 -1.30
C GLY A 51 16.16 24.18 -1.61
N VAL A 52 15.44 25.29 -1.39
CA VAL A 52 14.04 25.42 -1.75
C VAL A 52 13.91 25.63 -3.26
N PRO A 53 13.05 24.89 -3.98
CA PRO A 53 12.80 25.11 -5.39
C PRO A 53 12.18 26.50 -5.67
N ASP A 54 12.43 27.08 -6.86
CA ASP A 54 11.85 28.37 -7.27
C ASP A 54 10.30 28.40 -7.22
N LYS A 55 9.67 27.24 -7.42
CA LYS A 55 8.21 27.06 -7.37
C LYS A 55 7.85 25.94 -6.39
N PRO A 56 7.84 26.21 -5.08
CA PRO A 56 7.63 25.19 -4.05
C PRO A 56 6.25 24.54 -4.15
N GLU A 57 5.20 25.30 -4.47
CA GLU A 57 3.84 24.76 -4.65
C GLU A 57 3.76 23.74 -5.80
N ALA A 58 4.37 24.05 -6.95
CA ALA A 58 4.38 23.15 -8.10
C ALA A 58 5.14 21.85 -7.81
N TRP A 59 6.22 21.96 -7.01
CA TRP A 59 6.97 20.81 -6.54
C TRP A 59 6.10 19.93 -5.62
N LEU A 60 5.37 20.52 -4.67
CA LEU A 60 4.47 19.81 -3.76
C LEU A 60 3.33 19.10 -4.51
N ILE A 61 2.70 19.78 -5.48
CA ILE A 61 1.65 19.16 -6.33
C ILE A 61 2.23 17.93 -7.05
N THR A 62 3.45 18.04 -7.57
CA THR A 62 4.10 16.97 -8.30
C THR A 62 4.43 15.80 -7.38
N ALA A 63 4.96 16.06 -6.19
CA ALA A 63 5.26 15.04 -5.18
C ALA A 63 3.99 14.30 -4.73
N ALA A 64 2.92 15.04 -4.39
CA ALA A 64 1.64 14.45 -3.98
C ALA A 64 1.01 13.62 -5.11
N ARG A 65 1.05 14.09 -6.36
CA ARG A 65 0.56 13.33 -7.52
C ARG A 65 1.30 12.02 -7.73
N ARG A 66 2.63 12.03 -7.62
CA ARG A 66 3.44 10.81 -7.73
C ARG A 66 3.02 9.80 -6.66
N ARG A 67 2.82 10.26 -5.42
CA ARG A 67 2.37 9.41 -4.33
C ARG A 67 0.99 8.79 -4.58
N LEU A 68 0.03 9.58 -5.07
CA LEU A 68 -1.30 9.09 -5.45
C LEU A 68 -1.24 8.04 -6.56
N ILE A 69 -0.43 8.30 -7.60
CA ILE A 69 -0.22 7.35 -8.71
C ILE A 69 0.42 6.05 -8.20
N ASP A 70 1.39 6.15 -7.29
CA ASP A 70 2.06 4.97 -6.74
C ASP A 70 1.12 4.17 -5.85
N ARG A 71 0.23 4.82 -5.09
CA ARG A 71 -0.84 4.15 -4.34
C ARG A 71 -1.79 3.43 -5.30
N ALA A 72 -2.28 4.10 -6.34
CA ALA A 72 -3.16 3.49 -7.34
C ALA A 72 -2.50 2.29 -8.04
N ARG A 73 -1.20 2.39 -8.35
CA ARG A 73 -0.44 1.26 -8.92
C ARG A 73 -0.36 0.09 -7.96
N ARG A 74 -0.10 0.32 -6.66
CA ARG A 74 -0.09 -0.74 -5.65
C ARG A 74 -1.45 -1.40 -5.47
N THR A 75 -2.53 -0.62 -5.40
CA THR A 75 -3.89 -1.15 -5.32
C THR A 75 -4.18 -2.05 -6.52
N ARG A 76 -3.89 -1.59 -7.74
CA ARG A 76 -4.10 -2.37 -8.96
C ARG A 76 -3.27 -3.66 -9.00
N ILE A 77 -2.02 -3.62 -8.53
CA ILE A 77 -1.19 -4.83 -8.40
C ILE A 77 -1.82 -5.79 -7.40
N SER A 78 -2.28 -5.29 -6.24
CA SER A 78 -2.93 -6.12 -5.23
C SER A 78 -4.23 -6.75 -5.74
N GLU A 79 -5.04 -6.00 -6.47
CA GLU A 79 -6.27 -6.50 -7.11
C GLU A 79 -5.95 -7.57 -8.17
N ASN A 80 -4.92 -7.36 -8.99
CA ASN A 80 -4.50 -8.33 -10.00
C ASN A 80 -3.83 -9.58 -9.40
N ALA A 81 -3.22 -9.47 -8.23
CA ALA A 81 -2.62 -10.60 -7.52
C ALA A 81 -3.68 -11.47 -6.81
N LEU A 82 -4.85 -10.89 -6.51
CA LEU A 82 -5.90 -11.55 -5.75
C LEU A 82 -6.44 -12.83 -6.42
N PRO A 83 -6.74 -12.87 -7.74
CA PRO A 83 -7.15 -14.12 -8.41
C PRO A 83 -6.10 -15.22 -8.32
N THR A 84 -4.82 -14.87 -8.48
CA THR A 84 -3.71 -15.83 -8.38
C THR A 84 -3.61 -16.39 -6.97
N LEU A 85 -3.71 -15.54 -5.94
CA LEU A 85 -3.69 -15.98 -4.54
C LEU A 85 -4.90 -16.87 -4.19
N LEU A 86 -6.09 -16.55 -4.70
CA LEU A 86 -7.28 -17.37 -4.53
C LEU A 86 -7.10 -18.75 -5.20
N ALA A 87 -6.60 -18.80 -6.43
CA ALA A 87 -6.32 -20.05 -7.12
C ALA A 87 -5.31 -20.93 -6.35
N MET A 88 -4.22 -20.34 -5.85
CA MET A 88 -3.25 -21.04 -5.02
C MET A 88 -3.88 -21.54 -3.71
N SER A 89 -4.73 -20.73 -3.08
CA SER A 89 -5.46 -21.12 -1.87
C SER A 89 -6.39 -22.31 -2.15
N GLU A 90 -7.14 -22.29 -3.24
CA GLU A 90 -8.01 -23.39 -3.63
C GLU A 90 -7.21 -24.67 -3.91
N ASP A 91 -6.09 -24.59 -4.61
CA ASP A 91 -5.23 -25.74 -4.87
C ASP A 91 -4.68 -26.34 -3.57
N THR A 92 -4.25 -25.50 -2.62
CA THR A 92 -3.81 -25.98 -1.29
C THR A 92 -4.95 -26.61 -0.49
N GLN A 93 -6.16 -26.05 -0.56
CA GLN A 93 -7.36 -26.60 0.07
C GLN A 93 -7.71 -27.96 -0.52
N ARG A 94 -7.70 -28.10 -1.85
CA ARG A 94 -7.95 -29.38 -2.54
C ARG A 94 -6.95 -30.46 -2.15
N LEU A 95 -5.65 -30.12 -2.08
CA LEU A 95 -4.60 -31.04 -1.63
C LEU A 95 -4.79 -31.46 -0.16
N ALA A 96 -5.19 -30.52 0.70
CA ALA A 96 -5.48 -30.80 2.10
C ALA A 96 -6.72 -31.70 2.26
N SER A 97 -7.80 -31.44 1.52
CA SER A 97 -9.00 -32.28 1.48
C SER A 97 -8.71 -33.65 0.90
N SER A 98 -7.93 -33.76 -0.17
CA SER A 98 -7.50 -35.04 -0.73
C SER A 98 -6.66 -35.85 0.27
N ARG A 99 -5.80 -35.20 1.05
CA ARG A 99 -5.06 -35.86 2.14
C ARG A 99 -5.96 -36.29 3.30
N ALA A 100 -7.06 -35.59 3.55
CA ALA A 100 -8.08 -36.01 4.52
C ALA A 100 -8.97 -37.15 4.00
N ASP A 101 -9.25 -37.18 2.69
CA ASP A 101 -9.94 -38.26 1.96
C ASP A 101 -9.08 -39.52 1.75
N PHE A 102 -7.78 -39.44 2.05
CA PHE A 102 -6.98 -40.60 2.42
C PHE A 102 -7.04 -40.76 3.95
N PRO A 103 -8.15 -41.26 4.53
CA PRO A 103 -8.15 -41.62 5.92
C PRO A 103 -7.09 -42.70 6.11
N ASP A 104 -6.61 -42.74 7.32
CA ASP A 104 -5.46 -43.49 7.76
C ASP A 104 -5.73 -45.01 7.80
N GLU A 105 -6.09 -45.60 6.66
CA GLU A 105 -6.29 -47.04 6.49
C GLU A 105 -4.98 -47.79 6.77
N ARG A 106 -3.83 -47.11 6.61
CA ARG A 106 -2.52 -47.62 7.00
C ARG A 106 -2.32 -47.65 8.51
N LEU A 107 -2.64 -46.58 9.28
CA LEU A 107 -2.63 -46.70 10.75
C LEU A 107 -3.69 -47.67 11.25
N ARG A 108 -4.90 -47.70 10.65
CA ARG A 108 -5.95 -48.65 11.05
C ARG A 108 -5.52 -50.10 10.81
N MET A 109 -4.76 -50.38 9.75
CA MET A 109 -4.17 -51.70 9.49
C MET A 109 -3.03 -52.01 10.48
N MET A 110 -2.17 -51.05 10.82
CA MET A 110 -1.13 -51.24 11.85
C MET A 110 -1.71 -51.50 13.25
N PHE A 111 -2.85 -50.90 13.61
CA PHE A 111 -3.50 -51.13 14.90
C PHE A 111 -4.29 -52.45 14.97
N LEU A 112 -4.71 -53.00 13.83
CA LEU A 112 -5.40 -54.31 13.76
C LEU A 112 -4.44 -55.49 14.00
N ILE A 113 -3.16 -55.37 13.62
CA ILE A 113 -2.12 -56.38 13.89
C ILE A 113 -1.42 -56.22 15.25
N GLN A 114 -1.65 -55.12 15.99
CA GLN A 114 -1.11 -54.89 17.34
C GLN A 114 -2.06 -55.29 18.47
N ASN A 115 -3.33 -55.64 18.19
CA ASN A 115 -4.31 -56.15 19.16
C ASN A 115 -4.65 -57.66 18.96
N LEU A 116 -3.87 -58.36 18.12
CA LEU A 116 -3.96 -59.81 17.94
C LEU A 116 -2.63 -60.48 18.35
N CYS A 117 -2.11 -60.12 19.52
CA CYS A 117 -1.11 -60.88 20.25
C CYS A 117 -1.28 -60.67 21.75
#